data_AF-A0A6J4VIK3-F1
#
_entry.id   AF-A0A6J4VIK3-F1
#
_cell.length_a   1.000
_cell.length_b   1.000
_cell.length_c   1.000
_cell.angle_alpha   90.00
_cell.angle_beta   90.00
_cell.angle_gamma   90.00
#
_symmetry.space_group_name_H-M   'P 1'
#
loop_
_entity.id
_entity.type
_entity.pdbx_description
1 polymer ?
#
loop_
_entity_poly.entity_id
_entity_poly.type
_entity_poly.pdbx_seq_one_letter_code
_entity_poly.pdbx_strand_id
1 'polypeptide(L)'
;MVSEVFLPDLNRWAFVDGQCNFIPIQDGQPLSGLELRLALDKNVGLASFSAVLQKDFDAYLSWIDEYLFYLSTSLDNRAFGEFTGPSLMLVPVGAETLSVFQRRFPVLNTTYTHSARAFYPKP
;
A
#
# COMPACT_ATOMS: atom_id res chain seq x y z
N MET A 1 -4.63 -8.73 -6.92
CA MET A 1 -3.43 -7.89 -7.02
C MET A 1 -3.80 -6.63 -6.30
N VAL A 2 -2.93 -6.17 -5.42
CA VAL A 2 -3.14 -4.92 -4.69
C VAL A 2 -2.80 -3.77 -5.63
N SER A 3 -3.67 -2.77 -5.66
CA SER A 3 -3.44 -1.49 -6.32
C SER A 3 -3.94 -0.35 -5.44
N GLU A 4 -3.39 0.84 -5.65
CA GLU A 4 -3.96 2.07 -5.10
C GLU A 4 -4.53 2.93 -6.23
N VAL A 5 -5.70 3.51 -5.98
CA VAL A 5 -6.43 4.33 -6.95
C VAL A 5 -6.80 5.67 -6.33
N PHE A 6 -6.64 6.76 -7.08
CA PHE A 6 -7.16 8.06 -6.66
C PHE A 6 -8.65 8.16 -7.01
N LEU A 7 -9.49 8.48 -6.03
CA LEU A 7 -10.92 8.67 -6.15
C LEU A 7 -11.22 10.18 -6.19
N PRO A 8 -11.53 10.78 -7.36
CA PRO A 8 -11.69 12.23 -7.51
C PRO A 8 -12.80 12.81 -6.64
N ASP A 9 -13.94 12.11 -6.54
CA ASP A 9 -15.10 12.56 -5.75
C ASP A 9 -14.81 12.63 -4.25
N LEU A 10 -13.84 11.83 -3.78
CA LEU A 10 -13.39 11.83 -2.39
C LEU A 10 -12.11 12.62 -2.18
N ASN A 11 -11.41 13.01 -3.25
CA ASN A 11 -10.09 13.65 -3.24
C ASN A 11 -9.05 12.86 -2.43
N ARG A 12 -9.04 11.53 -2.59
CA ARG A 12 -8.25 10.59 -1.77
C ARG A 12 -7.71 9.41 -2.55
N TRP A 13 -6.59 8.87 -2.10
CA TRP A 13 -6.09 7.56 -2.53
C TRP A 13 -6.76 6.44 -1.73
N ALA A 14 -7.08 5.35 -2.41
CA ALA A 14 -7.73 4.18 -1.84
C ALA A 14 -6.97 2.91 -2.19
N PHE A 15 -6.71 2.08 -1.19
CA PHE A 15 -6.21 0.72 -1.33
C PHE A 15 -7.31 -0.19 -1.86
N VAL A 16 -6.98 -1.02 -2.83
CA VAL A 16 -7.90 -2.00 -3.42
C VAL A 16 -7.17 -3.31 -3.64
N ASP A 17 -7.69 -4.40 -3.09
CA ASP A 17 -7.26 -5.76 -3.44
C ASP A 17 -8.39 -6.50 -4.15
N GLY A 18 -8.30 -6.52 -5.48
CA GLY A 18 -9.30 -7.20 -6.31
C GLY A 18 -9.28 -8.74 -6.19
N GLN A 19 -8.20 -9.35 -5.67
CA GLN A 19 -8.17 -10.81 -5.44
C GLN A 19 -8.90 -11.19 -4.17
N CYS A 20 -8.79 -10.34 -3.15
CA CYS A 20 -9.41 -10.57 -1.84
C CYS A 20 -10.75 -9.84 -1.68
N ASN A 21 -11.21 -9.13 -2.73
CA ASN A 21 -12.43 -8.32 -2.71
C ASN A 21 -12.45 -7.36 -1.51
N PHE A 22 -11.31 -6.70 -1.27
CA PHE A 22 -11.05 -5.92 -0.08
C PHE A 22 -10.76 -4.46 -0.41
N ILE A 23 -11.49 -3.58 0.28
CA ILE A 23 -11.24 -2.14 0.33
C ILE A 23 -11.34 -1.75 1.81
N PRO A 24 -10.25 -1.31 2.45
CA PRO A 24 -10.31 -0.84 3.83
C PRO A 24 -11.11 0.46 3.87
N ILE A 25 -12.23 0.45 4.60
CA ILE A 25 -13.01 1.64 4.91
C ILE A 25 -12.89 1.92 6.41
N GLN A 26 -12.69 3.17 6.81
CA GLN A 26 -12.76 3.61 8.20
C GLN A 26 -13.60 4.89 8.26
N ASP A 27 -14.56 4.96 9.18
CA ASP A 27 -15.49 6.09 9.33
C ASP A 27 -16.19 6.49 8.02
N GLY A 28 -16.56 5.48 7.21
CA GLY A 28 -17.22 5.67 5.91
C GLY A 28 -16.30 6.15 4.78
N GLN A 29 -14.98 6.19 5.01
CA GLN A 29 -14.00 6.64 4.02
C GLN A 29 -13.00 5.53 3.67
N PRO A 30 -12.66 5.34 2.39
CA PRO A 30 -11.62 4.39 2.01
C PRO A 30 -10.24 4.87 2.49
N LEU A 31 -9.39 3.92 2.87
CA LEU A 31 -8.02 4.17 3.29
C LEU A 31 -7.03 3.88 2.16
N SER A 32 -5.98 4.69 2.06
CA SER A 32 -4.73 4.34 1.36
C SER A 32 -3.96 3.24 2.10
N GLY A 33 -2.93 2.67 1.46
CA GLY A 33 -2.05 1.67 2.06
C GLY A 33 -1.33 2.21 3.31
N LEU A 34 -0.89 3.47 3.29
CA LEU A 34 -0.30 4.11 4.46
C LEU A 34 -1.31 4.31 5.60
N GLU A 35 -2.53 4.75 5.30
CA GLU A 35 -3.57 4.89 6.32
C GLU A 35 -3.99 3.54 6.90
N LEU A 36 -4.09 2.50 6.06
CA LEU A 36 -4.34 1.13 6.51
C LEU A 36 -3.23 0.65 7.46
N ARG A 37 -1.96 0.86 7.12
CA ARG A 37 -0.82 0.56 8.00
C ARG A 37 -0.97 1.23 9.37
N LEU A 38 -1.24 2.52 9.37
CA LEU A 38 -1.39 3.30 10.60
C LEU A 38 -2.62 2.87 11.42
N ALA A 39 -3.67 2.37 10.78
CA ALA A 39 -4.84 1.82 11.46
C ALA A 39 -4.53 0.47 12.11
N LEU A 40 -3.78 -0.40 11.42
CA LEU A 40 -3.33 -1.69 11.95
C LEU A 40 -2.37 -1.51 13.14
N ASP A 41 -1.43 -0.56 13.06
CA ASP A 41 -0.50 -0.23 14.17
C ASP A 41 -1.21 0.21 15.46
N LYS A 42 -2.40 0.79 15.32
CA LYS A 42 -3.23 1.26 16.45
C LYS A 42 -4.15 0.17 17.01
N ASN A 43 -4.09 -1.06 16.49
CA ASN A 43 -5.05 -2.12 16.79
C ASN A 43 -6.51 -1.65 16.62
N VAL A 44 -6.79 -0.77 15.65
CA VAL A 44 -8.17 -0.39 15.36
C VAL A 44 -8.90 -1.65 14.92
N GLY A 45 -9.85 -2.09 15.74
CA GLY A 45 -10.51 -3.38 15.58
C GLY A 45 -11.15 -3.56 14.21
N LEU A 46 -11.06 -4.80 13.74
CA LEU A 46 -11.52 -5.36 12.46
C LEU A 46 -12.95 -4.98 12.06
N ALA A 47 -13.82 -4.71 13.04
CA ALA A 47 -15.21 -4.29 12.85
C ALA A 47 -15.36 -2.93 12.14
N SER A 48 -14.26 -2.19 11.94
CA SER A 48 -14.29 -0.88 11.29
C SER A 48 -14.24 -0.97 9.76
N PHE A 49 -13.81 -2.12 9.19
CA PHE A 49 -13.63 -2.30 7.75
C PHE A 49 -14.81 -3.04 7.09
N SER A 50 -15.36 -2.50 6.01
CA SER A 50 -16.29 -3.26 5.16
C SER A 50 -15.50 -4.11 4.16
N ALA A 51 -15.31 -5.39 4.46
CA ALA A 51 -14.77 -6.37 3.50
C ALA A 51 -15.90 -7.26 2.96
N VAL A 52 -15.93 -7.53 1.65
CA VAL A 52 -16.87 -8.50 1.09
C VAL A 52 -16.25 -9.89 1.22
N LEU A 53 -16.52 -10.50 2.38
CA LEU A 53 -16.48 -11.94 2.70
C LEU A 53 -15.27 -12.72 2.17
N GLN A 54 -14.24 -12.87 3.00
CA GLN A 54 -13.41 -14.07 3.01
C GLN A 54 -13.44 -14.74 4.37
N LYS A 55 -13.49 -16.07 4.36
CA LYS A 55 -13.09 -16.90 5.50
C LYS A 55 -11.62 -16.55 5.80
N ASP A 56 -11.27 -16.38 7.07
CA ASP A 56 -9.90 -16.05 7.52
C ASP A 56 -9.41 -14.61 7.24
N PHE A 57 -10.30 -13.61 7.34
CA PHE A 57 -9.96 -12.18 7.19
C PHE A 57 -8.82 -11.72 8.13
N ASP A 58 -8.77 -12.23 9.36
CA ASP A 58 -7.70 -11.91 10.31
C ASP A 58 -6.34 -12.43 9.82
N ALA A 59 -6.33 -13.59 9.16
CA ALA A 59 -5.12 -14.14 8.55
C ALA A 59 -4.67 -13.30 7.35
N TYR A 60 -5.61 -12.80 6.54
CA TYR A 60 -5.30 -11.86 5.46
C TYR A 60 -4.67 -10.58 6.02
N LEU A 61 -5.24 -9.99 7.08
CA LEU A 61 -4.71 -8.76 7.65
C LEU A 61 -3.35 -8.96 8.31
N SER A 62 -3.15 -10.08 9.02
CA SER A 62 -1.84 -10.43 9.54
C SER A 62 -0.81 -10.63 8.43
N TRP A 63 -1.22 -11.19 7.29
CA TRP A 63 -0.34 -11.39 6.15
C TRP A 63 0.00 -10.07 5.46
N ILE A 64 -0.99 -9.21 5.17
CA ILE A 64 -0.77 -7.97 4.42
C ILE A 64 -0.02 -6.91 5.25
N ASP A 65 -0.14 -6.92 6.58
CA ASP A 65 0.54 -5.94 7.45
C ASP A 65 2.06 -5.91 7.24
N GLU A 66 2.68 -7.08 7.04
CA GLU A 66 4.12 -7.18 6.75
C GLU A 66 4.52 -6.47 5.44
N TYR A 67 3.60 -6.34 4.49
CA TYR A 67 3.83 -5.71 3.19
C TYR A 67 3.52 -4.20 3.19
N LEU A 68 2.87 -3.69 4.24
CA LEU A 68 2.50 -2.28 4.34
C LEU A 68 3.59 -1.39 4.97
N PHE A 69 4.75 -1.96 5.32
CA PHE A 69 5.87 -1.21 5.91
C PHE A 69 6.70 -0.43 4.88
N TYR A 70 7.04 -1.05 3.74
CA TYR A 70 7.75 -0.42 2.62
C TYR A 70 6.81 -0.34 1.41
N LEU A 71 6.12 0.80 1.24
CA LEU A 71 5.21 0.99 0.12
C LEU A 71 6.00 1.43 -1.11
N SER A 72 5.87 0.72 -2.23
CA SER A 72 6.56 1.05 -3.47
C SER A 72 5.60 1.26 -4.62
N THR A 73 5.98 2.13 -5.55
CA THR A 73 5.25 2.37 -6.79
C THR A 73 6.21 2.55 -7.95
N SER A 74 5.83 2.05 -9.13
CA SER A 74 6.56 2.29 -10.36
C SER A 74 6.20 3.68 -10.90
N LEU A 75 7.21 4.47 -11.26
CA LEU A 75 6.99 5.74 -11.97
C LEU A 75 6.75 5.52 -13.47
N ASP A 76 6.98 4.30 -13.94
CA ASP A 76 6.66 3.84 -15.28
C ASP A 76 5.59 2.75 -15.22
N ASN A 77 4.36 3.08 -15.62
CA ASN A 77 3.19 2.18 -15.54
C ASN A 77 2.83 1.52 -16.88
N ARG A 78 3.78 1.43 -17.82
CA ARG A 78 3.55 0.76 -19.12
C ARG A 78 3.37 -0.75 -18.91
N ALA A 79 2.22 -1.30 -19.28
CA ALA A 79 1.88 -2.70 -19.00
C ALA A 79 2.64 -3.77 -19.82
N PHE A 80 3.47 -3.37 -20.80
CA PHE A 80 4.18 -4.28 -21.70
C PHE A 80 5.64 -3.85 -21.90
N GLY A 81 6.60 -4.78 -21.72
CA GLY A 81 8.04 -4.55 -21.89
C GLY A 81 8.87 -4.92 -20.66
N GLU A 82 10.20 -4.81 -20.75
CA GLU A 82 11.08 -4.99 -19.60
C GLU A 82 10.94 -3.82 -18.60
N PHE A 83 10.59 -4.15 -17.36
CA PHE A 83 10.48 -3.18 -16.26
C PHE A 83 11.84 -2.96 -15.59
N THR A 84 12.55 -1.92 -16.05
CA THR A 84 13.74 -1.36 -15.37
C THR A 84 13.56 0.13 -15.03
N GLY A 85 12.33 0.64 -15.17
CA GLY A 85 11.99 2.03 -14.93
C GLY A 85 12.18 2.46 -13.47
N PRO A 86 12.29 3.78 -13.22
CA PRO A 86 12.46 4.29 -11.88
C PRO A 86 11.24 3.99 -11.01
N SER A 87 11.50 3.73 -9.73
CA SER A 87 10.46 3.53 -8.72
C SER A 87 10.63 4.52 -7.56
N LEU A 88 9.55 4.73 -6.83
CA LEU A 88 9.53 5.49 -5.59
C LEU A 88 9.12 4.55 -4.46
N MET A 89 9.82 4.60 -3.34
CA MET A 89 9.49 3.83 -2.14
C MET A 89 9.32 4.77 -0.94
N LEU A 90 8.15 4.70 -0.32
CA LEU A 90 7.88 5.33 0.96
C LEU A 90 8.46 4.46 2.08
N VAL A 91 9.33 5.07 2.88
CA VAL A 91 10.04 4.43 3.99
C VAL A 91 9.69 5.16 5.28
N PRO A 92 9.34 4.47 6.38
CA PRO A 92 9.15 5.11 7.67
C PRO A 92 10.40 5.88 8.14
N VAL A 93 10.21 6.98 8.86
CA VAL A 93 11.34 7.77 9.38
C VAL A 93 12.16 6.93 10.36
N GLY A 94 13.48 6.88 10.16
CA GLY A 94 14.39 6.10 10.99
C GLY A 94 14.48 4.61 10.64
N ALA A 95 13.70 4.12 9.66
CA ALA A 95 13.88 2.79 9.11
C ALA A 95 15.06 2.74 8.13
N GLU A 96 15.68 1.57 8.02
CA GLU A 96 16.72 1.32 7.02
C GLU A 96 16.12 1.31 5.60
N THR A 97 16.93 1.68 4.60
CA THR A 97 16.52 1.57 3.21
C THR A 97 16.54 0.11 2.75
N LEU A 98 15.40 -0.39 2.27
CA LEU A 98 15.28 -1.76 1.78
C LEU A 98 16.09 -1.96 0.49
N SER A 99 17.15 -2.77 0.54
CA SER A 99 18.01 -3.09 -0.62
C SER A 99 17.70 -4.45 -1.26
N VAL A 100 17.15 -5.40 -0.49
CA VAL A 100 16.74 -6.73 -0.98
C VAL A 100 15.40 -7.12 -0.35
N PHE A 101 14.37 -7.24 -1.17
CA PHE A 101 13.05 -7.70 -0.76
C PHE A 101 12.99 -9.23 -0.68
N GLN A 102 12.39 -9.75 0.41
CA GLN A 102 12.24 -11.19 0.69
C GLN A 102 13.53 -12.00 0.53
N ARG A 103 14.70 -11.40 0.81
CA ARG A 103 16.04 -12.01 0.69
C ARG A 103 16.43 -12.45 -0.73
N ARG A 104 15.59 -12.22 -1.74
CA ARG A 104 15.78 -12.75 -3.11
C ARG A 104 15.71 -11.67 -4.18
N PHE A 105 14.95 -10.61 -3.98
CA PHE A 105 14.63 -9.63 -5.02
C PHE A 105 15.38 -8.32 -4.74
N PRO A 106 16.48 -8.01 -5.46
CA PRO A 106 17.17 -6.74 -5.32
C PRO A 106 16.24 -5.57 -5.63
N VAL A 107 16.29 -4.52 -4.81
CA VAL A 107 15.59 -3.27 -5.05
C VAL A 107 16.51 -2.37 -5.88
N LEU A 108 16.12 -2.12 -7.13
CA LEU A 108 16.92 -1.41 -8.12
C LEU A 108 16.18 -0.17 -8.62
N ASN A 109 16.94 0.87 -9.00
CA ASN A 109 16.40 2.12 -9.58
C ASN A 109 15.29 2.77 -8.72
N THR A 110 15.41 2.67 -7.40
CA THR A 110 14.43 3.18 -6.45
C THR A 110 14.91 4.47 -5.79
N THR A 111 14.08 5.51 -5.84
CA THR A 111 14.21 6.68 -4.98
C THR A 111 13.45 6.41 -3.69
N TYR A 112 14.08 6.66 -2.54
CA TYR A 112 13.42 6.52 -1.23
C TYR A 112 12.92 7.88 -0.75
N THR A 113 11.75 7.89 -0.11
CA THR A 113 11.16 9.10 0.47
C THR A 113 10.54 8.80 1.82
N HIS A 114 10.54 9.79 2.71
CA HIS A 114 9.76 9.77 3.95
C HIS A 114 8.50 10.66 3.84
N SER A 115 8.31 11.32 2.70
CA SER A 115 7.21 12.26 2.49
C SER A 115 5.99 11.52 1.94
N ALA A 116 5.00 11.32 2.81
CA ALA A 116 3.69 10.81 2.41
C ALA A 116 3.08 11.67 1.28
N ARG A 117 3.28 13.00 1.31
CA ARG A 117 2.79 13.90 0.25
C ARG A 117 3.48 13.67 -1.09
N ALA A 118 4.76 13.28 -1.10
CA ALA A 118 5.46 12.96 -2.34
C ALA A 118 5.00 11.61 -2.91
N PHE A 119 4.68 10.64 -2.04
CA PHE A 119 4.21 9.31 -2.45
C PHE A 119 2.73 9.31 -2.86
N TYR A 120 1.90 10.11 -2.20
CA TYR A 120 0.47 10.29 -2.46
C TYR A 120 0.17 11.70 -3.00
N PRO A 121 0.62 12.05 -4.22
CA PRO A 121 0.32 13.35 -4.80
C PRO A 121 -1.18 13.48 -5.08
N LYS A 122 -1.70 14.71 -5.06
CA LYS A 122 -3.02 14.99 -5.64
C LYS A 122 -2.85 15.15 -7.15
N PRO A 123 -3.57 14.36 -7.98
CA PRO A 123 -3.54 14.50 -9.43
C PRO A 123 -4.01 15.87 -9.93
#